data_AF-A0A132AEV8-F1
#
_entry.id   AF-A0A132AEV8-F1
#
_cell.length_a   1.000
_cell.length_b   1.000
_cell.length_c   1.000
_cell.angle_alpha   90.00
_cell.angle_beta   90.00
_cell.angle_gamma   90.00
#
_symmetry.space_group_name_H-M   'P 1'
#
loop_
_entity.id
_entity.type
_entity.pdbx_description
1 polymer ?
#
loop_
_entity_poly.entity_id
_entity_poly.type
_entity_poly.pdbx_seq_one_letter_code
_entity_poly.pdbx_strand_id
1 'polypeptide(L)'
;MLDRNRRIKAFPERFQNCFDKFDVIFTCEERVYDQVVEGKNPKSKRSKIEKMSTRDPVDYSTVHIINIDVQDNHEEATIGALLISKMAQSLASSDDLDNDIDELLQEFESSINRPLLHTIAFR
;
A
#
# COMPACT_ATOMS: atom_id res chain seq x y z
N MET A 1 22.88 1.38 5.57
CA MET A 1 21.55 0.89 5.12
C MET A 1 21.38 -0.62 5.35
N LEU A 2 22.28 -1.47 4.83
CA LEU A 2 22.13 -2.93 4.90
C LEU A 2 22.13 -3.50 6.32
N ASP A 3 23.00 -3.02 7.22
CA ASP A 3 23.00 -3.48 8.62
C ASP A 3 21.70 -3.16 9.37
N ARG A 4 21.08 -2.02 9.06
CA ARG A 4 19.75 -1.67 9.59
C ARG A 4 18.71 -2.67 9.10
N ASN A 5 18.68 -2.97 7.80
CA ASN A 5 17.72 -3.89 7.21
C ASN A 5 17.88 -5.32 7.79
N ARG A 6 19.12 -5.78 8.01
CA ARG A 6 19.40 -7.09 8.62
C ARG A 6 18.88 -7.21 10.06
N ARG A 7 18.78 -6.11 10.81
CA ARG A 7 18.18 -6.11 12.15
C ARG A 7 16.66 -6.20 12.12
N ILE A 8 16.02 -5.82 11.02
CA ILE A 8 14.55 -5.83 10.85
C ILE A 8 14.08 -7.18 10.31
N LYS A 9 14.72 -7.69 9.25
CA LYS A 9 14.37 -8.98 8.63
C LYS A 9 15.55 -9.66 7.94
N ALA A 10 15.40 -10.96 7.67
CA ALA A 10 16.48 -11.81 7.14
C ALA A 10 16.85 -11.49 5.68
N PHE A 11 15.87 -11.24 4.81
CA PHE A 11 16.08 -10.97 3.38
C PHE A 11 14.98 -10.07 2.79
N PRO A 12 15.22 -9.38 1.66
CA PRO A 12 14.18 -8.64 0.95
C PRO A 12 13.17 -9.58 0.29
N GLU A 13 11.91 -9.19 0.29
CA GLU A 13 10.79 -10.01 -0.22
C GLU A 13 10.15 -9.32 -1.42
N ARG A 14 9.67 -10.12 -2.37
CA ARG A 14 8.90 -9.62 -3.51
C ARG A 14 7.42 -9.69 -3.19
N PHE A 15 6.73 -8.57 -3.26
CA PHE A 15 5.29 -8.49 -3.01
C PHE A 15 4.49 -9.46 -3.89
N GLN A 16 4.92 -9.71 -5.13
CA GLN A 16 4.26 -10.66 -6.03
C GLN A 16 4.29 -12.12 -5.55
N ASN A 17 5.17 -12.46 -4.61
CA ASN A 17 5.28 -13.81 -4.03
C ASN A 17 4.65 -13.91 -2.62
N CYS A 18 4.16 -12.79 -2.08
CA CYS A 18 3.49 -12.74 -0.78
C CYS A 18 1.99 -13.09 -0.96
N PHE A 19 1.42 -13.80 0.03
CA PHE A 19 0.01 -14.21 0.08
C PHE A 19 -0.71 -13.70 1.34
N ASP A 20 -0.03 -12.90 2.14
CA ASP A 20 -0.57 -12.34 3.38
C ASP A 20 -1.75 -11.40 3.11
N LYS A 21 -2.51 -11.11 4.17
CA LYS A 21 -3.64 -10.19 4.13
C LYS A 21 -3.23 -8.85 4.71
N PHE A 22 -3.65 -7.77 4.06
CA PHE A 22 -3.39 -6.39 4.48
C PHE A 22 -4.67 -5.59 4.28
N ASP A 23 -5.02 -4.74 5.23
CA ASP A 23 -6.15 -3.81 5.11
C ASP A 23 -5.72 -2.56 4.31
N VAL A 24 -4.47 -2.12 4.50
CA VAL A 24 -3.87 -0.97 3.83
C VAL A 24 -2.48 -1.32 3.28
N ILE A 25 -2.21 -0.93 2.04
CA ILE A 25 -0.93 -1.07 1.36
C ILE A 25 -0.43 0.31 0.97
N PHE A 26 0.76 0.69 1.45
CA PHE A 26 1.44 1.91 1.03
C PHE A 26 2.47 1.62 -0.06
N THR A 27 2.47 2.44 -1.11
CA THR A 27 3.50 2.44 -2.16
C THR A 27 4.26 3.75 -2.16
N CYS A 28 5.56 3.68 -2.47
CA CYS A 28 6.48 4.83 -2.39
C CYS A 28 6.75 5.50 -3.74
N GLU A 29 6.25 4.93 -4.84
CA GLU A 29 6.37 5.50 -6.19
C GLU A 29 5.22 4.98 -7.07
N GLU A 30 4.78 5.78 -8.04
CA GLU A 30 3.67 5.46 -8.93
C GLU A 30 3.91 4.16 -9.73
N ARG A 31 5.17 3.90 -10.12
CA ARG A 31 5.52 2.65 -10.82
C ARG A 31 5.32 1.40 -9.97
N VAL A 32 5.50 1.49 -8.65
CA VAL A 32 5.24 0.40 -7.71
C VAL A 32 3.74 0.29 -7.48
N TYR A 33 3.03 1.41 -7.35
CA TYR A 33 1.58 1.46 -7.30
C TYR A 33 0.95 0.70 -8.46
N ASP A 34 1.32 1.01 -9.70
CA ASP A 34 0.84 0.32 -10.90
C ASP A 34 1.14 -1.18 -10.84
N GLN A 35 2.32 -1.58 -10.36
CA GLN A 35 2.67 -3.00 -10.23
C GLN A 35 1.84 -3.74 -9.18
N VAL A 36 1.46 -3.06 -8.11
CA VAL A 36 0.60 -3.60 -7.03
C VAL A 36 -0.84 -3.71 -7.53
N VAL A 37 -1.37 -2.65 -8.16
CA VAL A 37 -2.74 -2.61 -8.70
C VAL A 37 -2.93 -3.56 -9.88
N GLU A 38 -2.04 -3.53 -10.87
CA GLU A 38 -2.15 -4.33 -12.10
C GLU A 38 -1.75 -5.80 -11.88
N GLY A 39 -0.97 -6.10 -10.83
CA GLY A 39 -0.56 -7.47 -10.50
C GLY A 39 0.08 -8.22 -11.67
N LYS A 40 0.95 -7.54 -12.45
CA LYS A 40 1.45 -7.98 -13.76
C LYS A 40 1.77 -9.47 -13.85
N ASN A 41 0.88 -10.19 -14.54
CA ASN A 41 1.25 -11.28 -15.43
C ASN A 41 0.46 -11.09 -16.76
N PRO A 42 1.02 -10.39 -17.76
CA PRO A 42 0.36 -10.16 -19.05
C PRO A 42 0.10 -11.44 -19.88
N LYS A 43 0.55 -12.62 -19.42
CA LYS A 43 0.24 -13.93 -20.02
C LYS A 43 -0.90 -14.69 -19.34
N SER A 44 -1.47 -14.14 -18.26
CA SER A 44 -2.65 -14.68 -17.60
C SER A 44 -3.72 -13.60 -17.68
N LYS A 45 -4.69 -13.74 -18.60
CA LYS A 45 -5.98 -13.00 -18.61
C LYS A 45 -6.83 -13.32 -17.37
N ARG A 46 -6.19 -13.53 -16.23
CA ARG A 46 -6.80 -13.70 -14.92
C ARG A 46 -5.99 -12.84 -13.99
N SER A 47 -6.57 -11.71 -13.64
CA SER A 47 -6.02 -10.74 -12.70
C SER A 47 -5.51 -11.49 -11.48
N LYS A 48 -4.38 -11.10 -10.89
CA LYS A 48 -3.92 -11.75 -9.64
C LYS A 48 -4.97 -11.60 -8.53
N ILE A 49 -5.81 -10.56 -8.63
CA ILE A 49 -7.06 -10.37 -7.89
C ILE A 49 -8.00 -11.58 -8.10
N GLU A 50 -8.28 -11.99 -9.35
CA GLU A 50 -9.10 -13.19 -9.65
C GLU A 50 -8.45 -14.52 -9.21
N LYS A 51 -7.12 -14.61 -9.09
CA LYS A 51 -6.45 -15.80 -8.54
C LYS A 51 -6.56 -15.91 -7.03
N MET A 52 -6.87 -14.80 -6.35
CA MET A 52 -7.28 -14.82 -4.95
C MET A 52 -8.76 -15.23 -4.82
N SER A 53 -9.56 -14.98 -5.87
CA SER A 53 -10.96 -15.40 -6.00
C SER A 53 -11.18 -16.84 -6.50
N THR A 54 -10.15 -17.62 -6.87
CA THR A 54 -10.31 -19.01 -7.40
C THR A 54 -10.10 -20.12 -6.36
N ARG A 55 -10.02 -19.79 -5.08
CA ARG A 55 -10.07 -20.77 -3.98
C ARG A 55 -11.09 -20.31 -2.96
N ASP A 56 -12.33 -20.75 -3.16
CA ASP A 56 -13.51 -20.55 -2.32
C ASP A 56 -13.83 -19.06 -2.02
N PRO A 57 -15.05 -18.57 -2.31
CA PRO A 57 -15.40 -17.19 -1.97
C PRO A 57 -15.50 -17.10 -0.44
N VAL A 58 -14.56 -16.42 0.23
CA VAL A 58 -14.70 -16.30 1.70
C VAL A 58 -14.53 -14.89 2.24
N ASP A 59 -13.70 -14.02 1.66
CA ASP A 59 -13.59 -12.64 2.18
C ASP A 59 -13.69 -11.63 1.04
N TYR A 60 -14.85 -10.98 0.89
CA TYR A 60 -15.00 -9.73 0.13
C TYR A 60 -14.32 -8.54 0.85
N SER A 61 -13.17 -8.79 1.49
CA SER A 61 -12.43 -7.79 2.25
C SER A 61 -11.82 -6.77 1.30
N THR A 62 -12.06 -5.50 1.57
CA THR A 62 -11.43 -4.36 0.89
C THR A 62 -9.97 -4.27 1.28
N VAL A 63 -9.15 -3.83 0.33
CA VAL A 63 -7.75 -3.47 0.57
C VAL A 63 -7.53 -2.09 -0.02
N HIS A 64 -7.13 -1.14 0.82
CA HIS A 64 -6.82 0.22 0.37
C HIS A 64 -5.37 0.29 -0.08
N ILE A 65 -5.13 0.67 -1.33
CA ILE A 65 -3.80 0.87 -1.88
C ILE A 65 -3.59 2.37 -2.00
N ILE A 66 -2.56 2.89 -1.32
CA ILE A 66 -2.28 4.31 -1.19
C ILE A 66 -0.85 4.58 -1.66
N ASN A 67 -0.69 5.49 -2.62
CA ASN A 67 0.62 5.93 -3.08
C ASN A 67 1.02 7.28 -2.47
N ILE A 68 2.21 7.32 -1.90
CA ILE A 68 2.90 8.54 -1.48
C ILE A 68 4.23 8.57 -2.23
N ASP A 69 4.42 9.55 -3.11
CA ASP A 69 5.66 9.65 -3.89
C ASP A 69 6.83 10.11 -2.99
N VAL A 70 7.83 9.23 -2.85
CA VAL A 70 9.02 9.44 -2.03
C VAL A 70 10.25 9.24 -2.90
N GLN A 71 11.10 10.26 -2.97
CA GLN A 71 12.32 10.20 -3.76
C GLN A 71 13.32 9.19 -3.17
N ASP A 72 14.05 8.49 -4.05
CA ASP A 72 15.02 7.45 -3.66
C ASP A 72 16.33 8.07 -3.14
N ASN A 73 16.25 8.72 -1.99
CA ASN A 73 17.38 9.22 -1.23
C ASN A 73 17.14 9.04 0.28
N HIS A 74 18.20 9.10 1.07
CA HIS A 74 18.11 8.82 2.51
C HIS A 74 17.29 9.84 3.31
N GLU A 75 17.31 11.10 2.90
CA GLU A 75 16.64 12.20 3.60
C GLU A 75 15.12 12.14 3.35
N GLU A 76 14.71 12.10 2.08
CA GLU A 76 13.31 11.94 1.67
C GLU A 76 12.75 10.59 2.12
N ALA A 77 13.51 9.50 2.12
CA ALA A 77 13.03 8.23 2.68
C ALA A 77 12.72 8.32 4.18
N THR A 78 13.45 9.15 4.92
CA THR A 78 13.18 9.38 6.35
C THR A 78 11.94 10.23 6.55
N ILE A 79 11.78 11.30 5.76
CA ILE A 79 10.60 12.16 5.78
C ILE A 79 9.35 11.35 5.36
N GLY A 80 9.43 10.62 4.25
CA GLY A 80 8.38 9.75 3.75
C GLY A 80 7.98 8.67 4.76
N ALA A 81 8.93 8.05 5.46
CA ALA A 81 8.63 7.09 6.51
C ALA A 81 7.84 7.72 7.68
N LEU A 82 8.17 8.95 8.08
CA LEU A 82 7.41 9.68 9.11
C LEU A 82 6.00 10.04 8.63
N LEU A 83 5.86 10.46 7.36
CA LEU A 83 4.57 10.75 6.75
C LEU A 83 3.68 9.51 6.70
N ILE A 84 4.20 8.39 6.17
CA ILE A 84 3.49 7.10 6.13
C ILE A 84 3.10 6.67 7.54
N SER A 85 4.00 6.81 8.53
CA SER A 85 3.69 6.46 9.91
C SER A 85 2.57 7.32 10.50
N LYS A 86 2.57 8.64 10.23
CA LYS A 86 1.52 9.55 10.70
C LYS A 86 0.17 9.21 10.07
N MET A 87 0.18 8.93 8.77
CA MET A 87 -1.02 8.53 8.04
C MET A 87 -1.57 7.20 8.55
N ALA A 88 -0.71 6.19 8.71
CA ALA A 88 -1.11 4.89 9.25
C ALA A 88 -1.70 5.00 10.66
N GLN A 89 -1.17 5.89 11.51
CA GLN A 89 -1.76 6.18 12.83
C GLN A 89 -3.14 6.82 12.72
N SER A 90 -3.33 7.75 11.78
CA SER A 90 -4.63 8.39 11.52
C SER A 90 -5.68 7.37 11.06
N LEU A 91 -5.32 6.52 10.08
CA LEU A 91 -6.20 5.47 9.57
C LEU A 91 -6.52 4.44 10.66
N ALA A 92 -5.54 4.07 11.50
CA ALA A 92 -5.74 3.13 12.60
C ALA A 92 -6.58 3.71 13.76
N SER A 93 -6.76 5.03 13.82
CA SER A 93 -7.59 5.69 14.83
C SER A 93 -9.05 5.87 14.41
N SER A 94 -9.38 5.61 13.15
CA SER A 94 -10.77 5.61 12.67
C SER A 94 -11.49 4.34 13.10
N ASP A 95 -12.74 4.49 13.53
CA ASP A 95 -13.62 3.37 13.90
C ASP A 95 -14.24 2.71 12.64
N ASP A 96 -14.36 3.46 11.54
CA ASP A 96 -14.95 3.01 10.27
C ASP A 96 -14.12 3.53 9.07
N LEU A 97 -13.01 2.82 8.81
CA LEU A 97 -12.03 3.22 7.81
C LEU A 97 -12.63 3.36 6.41
N ASP A 98 -13.52 2.44 6.00
CA ASP A 98 -14.09 2.45 4.64
C ASP A 98 -14.93 3.72 4.38
N ASN A 99 -15.56 4.28 5.41
CA ASN A 99 -16.34 5.52 5.31
C ASN A 99 -15.50 6.78 5.50
N ASP A 100 -14.50 6.74 6.39
CA ASP A 100 -13.70 7.92 6.77
C ASP A 100 -12.49 8.16 5.84
N ILE A 101 -12.08 7.16 5.05
CA ILE A 101 -10.80 7.21 4.31
C ILE A 101 -10.69 8.39 3.34
N ASP A 102 -11.77 8.77 2.66
CA ASP A 102 -11.76 9.88 1.70
C ASP A 102 -11.49 11.23 2.41
N GLU A 103 -12.11 11.45 3.58
CA GLU A 103 -11.89 12.64 4.39
C GLU A 103 -10.47 12.66 4.96
N LEU A 104 -10.01 11.53 5.51
CA LEU A 104 -8.66 11.38 6.05
C LEU A 104 -7.58 11.60 4.98
N LEU A 105 -7.80 11.09 3.76
CA LEU A 105 -6.90 11.31 2.63
C LEU A 105 -6.85 12.79 2.25
N GLN A 106 -8.00 13.45 2.15
CA GLN A 106 -8.09 14.86 1.78
C GLN A 106 -7.43 15.79 2.83
N GLU A 107 -7.64 15.51 4.11
CA GLU A 107 -6.95 16.21 5.20
C GLU A 107 -5.44 15.99 5.13
N PHE A 108 -5.02 14.75 4.86
CA PHE A 108 -3.61 14.41 4.76
C PHE A 108 -2.95 15.11 3.57
N GLU A 109 -3.55 15.07 2.37
CA GLU A 109 -3.11 15.79 1.16
C GLU A 109 -2.92 17.28 1.44
N SER A 110 -3.90 17.89 2.11
CA SER A 110 -3.85 19.31 2.48
C SER A 110 -2.71 19.61 3.45
N SER A 111 -2.38 18.67 4.34
CA SER A 111 -1.31 18.84 5.32
C SER A 111 0.09 18.67 4.73
N ILE A 112 0.26 17.77 3.77
CA ILE A 112 1.57 17.46 3.15
C ILE A 112 1.83 18.25 1.87
N ASN A 113 0.79 18.84 1.27
CA ASN A 113 0.82 19.53 -0.01
C ASN A 113 1.48 18.69 -1.12
N ARG A 114 1.13 17.40 -1.18
CA ARG A 114 1.57 16.43 -2.18
C ARG A 114 0.37 15.60 -2.64
N PRO A 115 0.29 15.24 -3.93
CA PRO A 115 -0.79 14.39 -4.43
C PRO A 115 -0.65 12.96 -3.88
N LEU A 116 -1.77 12.37 -3.50
CA LEU A 116 -1.90 10.97 -3.13
C LEU A 116 -2.69 10.24 -4.22
N LEU A 117 -2.32 8.98 -4.48
CA LEU A 117 -3.17 8.10 -5.27
C LEU A 117 -3.81 7.10 -4.32
N HIS A 118 -5.09 6.83 -4.52
CA HIS A 118 -5.82 5.84 -3.76
C HIS A 118 -6.67 4.99 -4.70
N THR A 119 -6.67 3.69 -4.45
CA THR A 119 -7.57 2.73 -5.10
C THR A 119 -7.91 1.63 -4.13
N ILE A 120 -9.16 1.18 -4.20
CA ILE A 120 -9.63 0.02 -3.47
C ILE A 120 -9.47 -1.20 -4.37
N ALA A 121 -8.80 -2.23 -3.86
CA ALA A 121 -8.78 -3.55 -4.45
C ALA A 121 -9.62 -4.50 -3.60
N PHE A 122 -10.20 -5.51 -4.25
CA PHE A 122 -10.93 -6.57 -3.58
C PHE A 122 -10.10 -7.85 -3.60
N ARG A 123 -10.31 -8.69 -2.59
CA ARG A 123 -9.70 -10.01 -2.47
C ARG A 123 -10.55 -11.10 -3.13
#